data_AF-A0A382WIS4-F1
#
_entry.id   AF-A0A382WIS4-F1
#
_cell.length_a   1.000
_cell.length_b   1.000
_cell.length_c   1.000
_cell.angle_alpha   90.00
_cell.angle_beta   90.00
_cell.angle_gamma   90.00
#
_symmetry.space_group_name_H-M   'P 1'
#
loop_
_entity.id
_entity.type
_entity.pdbx_description
1 polymer ?
#
loop_
_entity_poly.entity_id
_entity_poly.type
_entity_poly.pdbx_seq_one_letter_code
_entity_poly.pdbx_strand_id
1 'polypeptide(L)' 'MKYDDVMKLALERGFYFPSCEVYADAQAGFWEYGPAGVSLKNKFLEL' A
#
# COMPACT_ATOMS: atom_id res chain seq x y z
N MET A 1 -0.33 -19.07 -1.10
CA MET A 1 -0.61 -17.81 -0.39
C MET A 1 -1.80 -17.18 -1.10
N LYS A 2 -2.87 -16.84 -0.37
CA LYS A 2 -4.08 -16.26 -0.97
C LYS A 2 -3.90 -14.75 -1.15
N TYR A 3 -4.68 -14.15 -2.04
CA TYR A 3 -4.66 -12.70 -2.28
C TYR A 3 -4.81 -11.91 -0.98
N ASP A 4 -5.76 -12.30 -0.14
CA ASP A 4 -6.03 -11.63 1.15
C ASP A 4 -4.84 -11.70 2.12
N ASP A 5 -4.08 -12.80 2.09
CA ASP A 5 -2.90 -12.96 2.95
C ASP A 5 -1.79 -11.97 2.56
N VAL A 6 -1.61 -11.74 1.25
CA VAL A 6 -0.65 -10.77 0.72
C VAL A 6 -1.10 -9.34 1.03
N MET A 7 -2.40 -9.07 0.86
CA MET A 7 -3.01 -7.77 1.16
C MET A 7 -2.84 -7.38 2.62
N LYS A 8 -3.13 -8.34 3.52
CA LYS A 8 -2.94 -8.15 4.95
C LYS A 8 -1.48 -7.87 5.31
N LEU A 9 -0.54 -8.66 4.79
CA LEU A 9 0.89 -8.47 5.06
C LEU A 9 1.38 -7.09 4.61
N ALA A 10 0.93 -6.63 3.44
CA ALA A 10 1.37 -5.37 2.88
C ALA A 10 0.85 -4.15 3.66
N LEU A 11 -0.39 -4.21 4.15
CA LEU A 11 -0.95 -3.21 5.07
C LEU A 11 -0.18 -3.19 6.40
N GLU A 12 0.02 -4.36 7.02
CA GLU A 12 0.70 -4.48 8.32
C GLU A 12 2.17 -4.05 8.28
N ARG A 13 2.82 -4.13 7.12
CA ARG A 13 4.25 -3.79 6.94
C ARG A 13 4.48 -2.44 6.27
N GLY A 14 3.42 -1.68 6.02
CA GLY A 14 3.52 -0.33 5.45
C GLY A 14 4.05 -0.30 4.02
N PHE A 15 3.58 -1.22 3.18
CA PHE A 15 3.82 -1.17 1.73
C PHE A 15 2.81 -0.26 1.04
N TYR A 16 1.52 -0.42 1.32
CA TYR A 16 0.48 0.45 0.78
C TYR A 16 -0.65 0.64 1.78
N PHE A 17 -1.33 1.77 1.68
CA PHE A 17 -2.48 2.15 2.48
C PHE A 17 -3.59 2.70 1.58
N PRO A 18 -4.87 2.50 1.93
CA PRO A 18 -5.94 3.21 1.26
C PRO A 18 -5.77 4.72 1.47
N SER A 19 -5.82 5.50 0.40
CA SER A 19 -5.70 6.96 0.51
C SER A 19 -6.88 7.52 1.30
N CYS A 20 -6.60 8.52 2.14
CA CYS A 20 -7.60 9.17 2.98
C CYS A 20 -8.41 8.22 3.89
N GLU A 21 -7.83 7.10 4.35
CA GLU A 21 -8.54 6.08 5.15
C GLU A 21 -9.23 6.61 6.42
N VAL A 22 -8.74 7.72 6.99
CA VAL A 22 -9.33 8.37 8.17
C VAL A 22 -10.65 9.10 7.87
N TYR A 23 -10.95 9.34 6.59
CA TYR A 23 -12.16 9.99 6.13
C TYR A 23 -13.05 8.95 5.47
N ALA A 24 -14.18 8.64 6.12
CA ALA A 24 -15.09 7.56 5.70
C ALA A 24 -15.57 7.67 4.24
N ASP A 25 -15.71 8.89 3.71
CA ASP A 25 -16.26 9.16 2.38
C ASP A 25 -15.22 9.51 1.31
N ALA A 26 -13.92 9.40 1.64
CA ALA A 26 -12.84 9.84 0.75
C ALA A 26 -12.11 8.70 0.03
N GLN A 27 -12.42 7.44 0.33
CA GLN A 27 -11.83 6.28 -0.34
C GLN A 27 -12.40 6.11 -1.76
N ALA A 28 -11.78 6.77 -2.75
CA ALA A 28 -12.16 6.69 -4.16
C ALA A 28 -11.32 5.65 -4.95
N GLY A 29 -10.91 4.55 -4.31
CA GLY A 29 -10.06 3.52 -4.92
C GLY A 29 -8.60 3.91 -5.08
N PHE A 30 -8.17 5.03 -4.49
CA PHE A 30 -6.78 5.47 -4.46
C PHE A 30 -5.99 4.78 -3.34
N TRP A 31 -4.70 4.56 -3.61
CA TRP A 31 -3.77 3.94 -2.68
C TRP A 31 -2.49 4.75 -2.58
N GLU A 32 -1.93 4.83 -1.39
CA GLU A 32 -0.70 5.53 -1.07
C GLU A 32 0.39 4.53 -0.73
N TYR A 33 1.62 4.83 -1.17
CA TYR A 33 2.77 4.01 -0.83
C TYR A 33 3.29 4.36 0.56
N GLY A 34 3.38 3.36 1.43
CA GLY A 34 4.05 3.49 2.72
C GLY A 34 5.58 3.48 2.58
N PRO A 35 6.32 3.62 3.69
CA PRO A 35 7.80 3.71 3.66
C PRO A 35 8.49 2.53 2.97
N ALA A 36 8.00 1.31 3.22
CA ALA A 36 8.52 0.11 2.56
C ALA A 36 8.11 0.03 1.09
N GLY A 37 6.90 0.50 0.76
CA GLY A 37 6.37 0.54 -0.60
C GLY A 37 7.13 1.51 -1.50
N VAL A 38 7.44 2.71 -1.00
CA VAL A 38 8.28 3.68 -1.73
C VAL A 38 9.67 3.09 -1.99
N SER A 39 10.28 2.47 -0.98
CA SER A 39 11.59 1.83 -1.11
C SER A 39 11.58 0.71 -2.16
N LEU A 40 10.52 -0.11 -2.19
CA LEU A 40 10.34 -1.16 -3.18
C LEU A 40 10.13 -0.58 -4.59
N LYS A 41 9.26 0.43 -4.72
CA LYS A 41 8.98 1.11 -5.98
C LYS A 41 10.25 1.70 -6.58
N ASN A 42 11.05 2.40 -5.79
CA ASN A 42 12.29 3.04 -6.26
C ASN A 42 13.29 1.99 -6.74
N LYS A 43 13.50 0.90 -5.99
CA LYS A 43 14.34 -0.22 -6.44
C LYS A 43 13.87 -0.85 -7.74
N PHE A 44 12.55 -0.94 -7.94
CA PHE A 44 12.00 -1.46 -9.19
C PHE A 44 12.21 -0.52 -10.37
N LEU A 45 12.12 0.80 -10.16
CA LEU A 45 12.35 1.82 -11.19
C LEU A 45 13.84 1.98 -11.56
N GLU A 46 14.75 1.62 -10.67
CA GLU A 46 16.19 1.65 -10.89
C GLU A 46 16.73 0.46 -11.72
N LEU A 47 15.87 -0.51 -12.06
CA LEU A 47 16.15 -1.65 -12.95
C LEU A 47 16.05 -1.26 -14.43
#